data_AF-A0A402AHV3-F1
#
_entry.id   AF-A0A402AHV3-F1
#
_cell.length_a   1.000
_cell.length_b   1.000
_cell.length_c   1.000
_cell.angle_alpha   90.00
_cell.angle_beta   90.00
_cell.angle_gamma   90.00
#
_symmetry.space_group_name_H-M   'P 1'
#
loop_
_entity.id
_entity.type
_entity.pdbx_description
1 polymer ?
#
loop_
_entity_poly.entity_id
_entity_poly.type
_entity_poly.pdbx_seq_one_letter_code
_entity_poly.pdbx_strand_id
1 'polypeptide(L)'
;MMWIRRTLYPPNWSELSGACKVAAGWRCQRCRIRQGATRTSKRTGRPYRVWLHAAHVRLHDTRNPAPDLLCLCPTCHGRYDYQLHRREGQIRLEILKHRMRRRSGPMARSLHTGSL
;
A
#
# COMPACT_ATOMS: atom_id res chain seq x y z
N MET A 1 11.02 -9.93 12.62
CA MET A 1 11.86 -9.09 11.75
C MET A 1 11.27 -9.18 10.35
N MET A 2 10.78 -8.09 9.76
CA MET A 2 10.27 -8.13 8.37
C MET A 2 11.48 -8.02 7.45
N TRP A 3 11.90 -9.14 6.87
CA TRP A 3 13.06 -9.21 6.00
C TRP A 3 12.75 -8.51 4.67
N ILE A 4 13.45 -7.41 4.40
CA ILE A 4 13.34 -6.69 3.12
C ILE A 4 14.10 -7.49 2.06
N ARG A 5 13.41 -7.86 0.97
CA ARG A 5 14.06 -8.36 -0.25
C ARG A 5 14.76 -7.19 -0.94
N ARG A 6 16.01 -6.95 -0.56
CA ARG A 6 16.77 -5.74 -0.95
C ARG A 6 16.86 -5.53 -2.46
N THR A 7 16.86 -6.62 -3.24
CA THR A 7 16.87 -6.60 -4.71
C THR A 7 15.59 -6.04 -5.36
N LEU A 8 14.49 -5.93 -4.62
CA LEU A 8 13.24 -5.34 -5.12
C LEU A 8 13.22 -3.81 -5.00
N TYR A 9 14.12 -3.25 -4.19
CA TYR A 9 14.19 -1.83 -3.89
C TYR A 9 15.30 -1.17 -4.70
N PRO A 10 15.20 0.15 -4.98
CA PRO A 10 16.27 0.86 -5.65
C PRO A 10 17.54 0.90 -4.78
N PRO A 11 18.74 1.04 -5.39
CA PRO A 11 20.01 1.08 -4.65
C PRO A 11 20.06 2.13 -3.53
N ASN A 12 19.41 3.28 -3.73
CA ASN A 12 19.33 4.40 -2.79
C ASN A 12 18.28 4.22 -1.67
N TRP A 13 17.64 3.05 -1.54
CA TRP A 13 16.57 2.85 -0.55
C TRP A 13 16.96 3.17 0.90
N SER A 14 18.22 2.92 1.27
CA SER A 14 18.71 3.24 2.61
C SER A 14 18.62 4.74 2.92
N GLU A 15 19.00 5.56 1.94
CA GLU A 15 18.96 7.02 2.02
C GLU A 15 17.51 7.52 2.03
N LEU A 16 16.67 7.03 1.11
CA LEU A 16 15.24 7.37 1.05
C LEU A 16 14.52 7.05 2.38
N SER A 17 14.74 5.85 2.93
CA SER A 17 14.16 5.44 4.20
C SER A 17 14.68 6.28 5.37
N GLY A 18 15.96 6.63 5.36
CA GLY A 18 16.58 7.50 6.35
C GLY A 18 16.00 8.92 6.31
N ALA A 19 16.00 9.54 5.13
CA ALA A 19 15.45 10.87 4.88
C ALA A 19 13.98 10.96 5.29
N CYS A 20 13.17 9.95 4.96
CA CYS A 20 11.77 9.86 5.40
C CYS A 20 11.63 9.91 6.94
N LYS A 21 12.50 9.21 7.68
CA LYS A 21 12.48 9.20 9.15
C LYS A 21 12.97 10.51 9.75
N VAL A 22 13.99 11.12 9.16
CA VAL A 22 14.51 12.44 9.55
C VAL A 22 13.45 13.51 9.36
N ALA A 23 12.82 13.55 8.18
CA ALA A 23 11.73 14.49 7.88
C ALA A 23 10.53 14.35 8.83
N ALA A 24 10.26 13.13 9.32
CA ALA A 24 9.22 12.87 10.31
C ALA A 24 9.64 13.14 11.76
N GLY A 25 10.84 13.67 12.01
CA GLY A 25 11.38 13.91 13.35
C GLY A 25 11.52 12.63 14.17
N TRP A 26 11.81 11.50 13.53
CA TRP A 26 11.88 10.17 14.14
C TRP A 26 10.62 9.78 14.91
N ARG A 27 9.46 10.20 14.41
CA ARG A 27 8.13 9.90 14.96
C ARG A 27 7.22 9.33 13.90
N CYS A 28 6.41 8.35 14.28
CA CYS A 28 5.34 7.85 13.42
C CYS A 28 4.41 9.01 13.01
N GLN A 29 4.20 9.22 11.72
CA GLN A 29 3.35 10.32 11.23
C GLN A 29 1.86 10.10 11.53
N ARG A 30 1.44 8.88 11.89
CA ARG A 30 0.05 8.57 12.29
C ARG A 30 -0.21 8.68 13.78
N CYS A 31 0.60 8.01 14.61
CA CYS A 31 0.36 7.94 16.06
C CYS A 31 1.44 8.60 16.92
N ARG A 32 2.40 9.30 16.30
CA ARG A 32 3.44 10.13 16.94
C ARG A 32 4.44 9.42 17.85
N ILE A 33 4.35 8.10 17.98
CA ILE A 33 5.32 7.30 18.74
C ILE A 33 6.73 7.47 18.18
N ARG A 34 7.70 7.60 19.09
CA ARG A 34 9.10 7.81 18.76
C ARG A 34 9.80 6.49 18.39
N GLN A 35 10.78 6.56 17.51
CA GLN A 35 11.73 5.48 17.27
C GLN A 35 12.32 4.97 18.59
N GLY A 36 12.41 3.65 18.76
CA GLY A 36 12.99 3.02 19.96
C GLY A 36 12.07 2.97 21.18
N ALA A 37 10.88 3.57 21.14
CA ALA A 37 9.92 3.46 22.23
C ALA A 37 9.46 2.01 22.47
N THR A 38 9.13 1.68 23.71
CA THR A 38 8.60 0.36 24.06
C THR A 38 7.08 0.33 23.89
N ARG A 39 6.56 -0.76 23.32
CA ARG A 39 5.13 -1.08 23.28
C ARG A 39 4.89 -2.50 23.74
N THR A 40 3.69 -2.75 24.23
CA THR A 40 3.23 -4.11 24.53
C THR A 40 2.49 -4.70 23.33
N SER A 41 2.86 -5.91 22.93
CA SER A 41 2.17 -6.64 21.87
C SER A 41 0.77 -7.03 22.32
N LYS A 42 -0.26 -6.58 21.59
CA LYS A 42 -1.65 -7.01 21.86
C LYS A 42 -1.89 -8.51 21.66
N ARG A 43 -1.06 -9.16 20.82
CA ARG A 43 -1.19 -10.59 20.49
C ARG A 43 -0.52 -11.49 21.53
N THR A 44 0.58 -11.05 22.12
CA THR A 44 1.46 -11.91 22.96
C THR A 44 1.70 -11.36 24.35
N GLY A 45 1.23 -10.15 24.67
CA GLY A 45 1.48 -9.48 25.96
C GLY A 45 2.94 -9.05 26.19
N ARG A 46 3.88 -9.39 25.30
CA ARG A 46 5.30 -9.10 25.49
C ARG A 46 5.67 -7.67 25.06
N PRO A 47 6.57 -6.99 25.79
CA PRO A 47 7.11 -5.72 25.34
C PRO A 47 7.97 -5.91 24.10
N TYR A 48 7.96 -4.93 23.20
CA TYR A 48 8.83 -4.85 22.04
C TYR A 48 9.26 -3.41 21.79
N ARG A 49 10.45 -3.27 21.23
CA ARG A 49 10.99 -1.98 20.80
C ARG A 49 10.43 -1.60 19.44
N VAL A 50 9.90 -0.39 19.32
CA VAL A 50 9.32 0.13 18.09
C VAL A 50 10.42 0.59 17.15
N TRP A 51 10.42 0.00 15.96
CA TRP A 51 11.25 0.43 14.84
C TRP A 51 10.35 1.01 13.73
N LEU A 52 10.59 2.26 13.37
CA LEU A 52 9.89 2.98 12.33
C LEU A 52 10.35 2.50 10.95
N HIS A 53 9.38 2.41 10.05
CA HIS A 53 9.52 1.97 8.67
C HIS A 53 9.10 3.10 7.73
N ALA A 54 9.67 3.09 6.52
CA ALA A 54 9.18 3.92 5.43
C ALA A 54 8.17 3.10 4.62
N ALA A 55 6.94 3.58 4.56
CA ALA A 55 5.81 2.95 3.88
C ALA A 55 5.59 3.60 2.52
N HIS A 56 5.43 2.81 1.46
CA HIS A 56 5.03 3.37 0.17
C HIS A 56 3.62 3.93 0.25
N VAL A 57 3.41 5.13 -0.28
CA VAL A 57 2.08 5.75 -0.36
C VAL A 57 1.21 5.08 -1.44
N ARG A 58 1.85 4.49 -2.47
CA ARG A 58 1.21 3.81 -3.59
C ARG A 58 1.56 2.32 -3.60
N LEU A 59 0.61 1.49 -4.05
CA LEU A 59 0.89 0.07 -4.28
C LEU A 59 1.80 -0.11 -5.47
N HIS A 60 2.56 -1.20 -5.44
CA HIS A 60 3.43 -1.62 -6.54
C HIS A 60 4.56 -0.61 -6.87
N ASP A 61 4.83 0.36 -5.98
CA ASP A 61 5.84 1.42 -6.16
C ASP A 61 7.24 1.02 -5.66
N THR A 62 7.47 -0.26 -5.36
CA THR A 62 8.68 -0.75 -4.66
C THR A 62 9.99 -0.47 -5.40
N ARG A 63 9.97 -0.45 -6.74
CA ARG A 63 11.16 -0.24 -7.58
C ARG A 63 11.40 1.23 -7.93
N ASN A 64 10.49 2.11 -7.54
CA ASN A 64 10.57 3.52 -7.89
C ASN A 64 11.74 4.19 -7.14
N PRO A 65 12.70 4.84 -7.83
CA PRO A 65 13.83 5.50 -7.18
C PRO A 65 13.48 6.82 -6.48
N ALA A 66 12.27 7.34 -6.68
CA ALA A 66 11.73 8.53 -6.04
C ALA A 66 10.27 8.29 -5.57
N PRO A 67 10.05 7.37 -4.61
CA PRO A 67 8.72 7.06 -4.12
C PRO A 67 8.28 8.09 -3.06
N ASP A 68 6.96 8.32 -2.99
CA ASP A 68 6.36 9.00 -1.85
C ASP A 68 6.30 8.04 -0.66
N LEU A 69 6.83 8.48 0.49
CA LEU A 69 7.01 7.65 1.67
C LEU A 69 6.37 8.25 2.92
N LEU A 70 5.81 7.38 3.76
CA LEU A 70 5.33 7.72 5.11
C LEU A 70 6.16 7.01 6.18
N CYS A 71 6.60 7.76 7.19
CA CYS A 71 7.29 7.21 8.35
C CYS A 71 6.27 6.64 9.35
N LEU A 72 6.16 5.32 9.44
CA LEU A 72 5.15 4.63 10.25
C LEU A 72 5.76 3.61 11.22
N CYS A 73 5.15 3.46 12.39
CA CYS A 73 5.46 2.34 13.29
C CYS A 73 4.84 1.03 12.75
N PRO A 74 5.27 -0.16 13.22
CA PRO A 74 4.85 -1.44 12.64
C PRO A 74 3.33 -1.63 12.62
N THR A 75 2.64 -1.22 13.69
CA THR A 75 1.17 -1.30 13.79
C THR A 75 0.48 -0.37 12.78
N CYS A 76 0.93 0.88 12.69
CA CYS A 76 0.34 1.85 11.76
C CYS A 76 0.65 1.50 10.30
N HIS A 77 1.83 0.94 10.06
CA HIS A 77 2.28 0.47 8.75
C HIS A 77 1.38 -0.65 8.25
N GLY A 78 1.23 -1.75 9.01
CA GLY A 78 0.38 -2.87 8.60
C GLY A 78 -1.09 -2.47 8.39
N ARG A 79 -1.62 -1.55 9.22
CA ARG A 79 -2.97 -1.00 9.00
C ARG A 79 -3.05 -0.19 7.71
N TYR A 80 -2.01 0.59 7.39
CA TYR A 80 -1.97 1.37 6.17
C TYR A 80 -1.93 0.49 4.92
N ASP A 81 -1.03 -0.48 4.89
CA ASP A 81 -0.90 -1.43 3.78
C ASP A 81 -2.22 -2.17 3.53
N TYR A 82 -2.86 -2.66 4.59
CA TYR A 82 -4.17 -3.32 4.50
C TYR A 82 -5.24 -2.40 3.91
N GLN A 83 -5.32 -1.14 4.37
CA GLN A 83 -6.27 -0.16 3.85
C GLN A 83 -6.03 0.10 2.36
N LEU A 84 -4.75 0.24 1.97
CA LEU A 84 -4.35 0.52 0.60
C LEU A 84 -4.70 -0.65 -0.33
N HIS A 85 -4.35 -1.88 0.05
CA HIS A 85 -4.72 -3.10 -0.69
C HIS A 85 -6.24 -3.30 -0.79
N ARG A 86 -6.99 -2.99 0.27
CA ARG A 86 -8.46 -3.08 0.22
C ARG A 86 -9.08 -2.09 -0.75
N ARG A 87 -8.59 -0.85 -0.77
CA ARG A 87 -9.06 0.17 -1.71
C ARG A 87 -8.81 -0.25 -3.15
N GLU A 88 -7.61 -0.77 -3.44
CA GLU A 88 -7.26 -1.29 -4.77
C GLU A 88 -8.19 -2.45 -5.20
N GLY A 89 -8.43 -3.39 -4.28
CA GLY A 89 -9.36 -4.50 -4.53
C GLY A 89 -10.77 -4.01 -4.86
N GLN A 90 -11.28 -3.00 -4.14
CA GLN A 90 -12.58 -2.39 -4.41
C GLN A 90 -12.61 -1.74 -5.80
N ILE A 91 -11.61 -0.92 -6.14
CA ILE A 91 -11.51 -0.27 -7.45
C ILE A 91 -11.49 -1.33 -8.57
N ARG A 92 -10.69 -2.39 -8.40
CA ARG A 92 -10.62 -3.49 -9.37
C ARG A 92 -11.98 -4.16 -9.56
N LEU A 93 -12.70 -4.45 -8.48
CA LEU A 93 -14.04 -5.04 -8.55
C LEU A 93 -15.02 -4.11 -9.29
N GLU A 94 -15.00 -2.81 -9.01
CA GLU A 94 -15.85 -1.85 -9.72
C GLU A 94 -15.53 -1.78 -11.22
N ILE A 95 -14.24 -1.78 -11.60
CA ILE A 95 -13.84 -1.86 -13.01
C ILE A 95 -14.40 -3.12 -13.68
N LEU A 96 -14.33 -4.28 -13.02
CA LEU A 96 -14.88 -5.52 -13.55
C LEU A 96 -16.41 -5.46 -13.71
N LYS A 97 -17.14 -4.91 -12.73
CA LYS A 97 -18.59 -4.70 -12.81
C LYS A 97 -18.96 -3.83 -14.01
N HIS A 98 -18.26 -2.71 -14.23
CA HIS A 98 -18.50 -1.86 -15.39
C HIS A 98 -18.20 -2.56 -16.71
N ARG A 99 -17.12 -3.36 -16.79
CA ARG A 99 -16.78 -4.15 -17.99
C ARG A 99 -17.85 -5.20 -18.30
N MET A 100 -18.35 -5.91 -17.29
CA MET A 100 -19.43 -6.89 -17.47
C MET A 100 -20.71 -6.21 -17.94
N ARG A 101 -21.12 -5.09 -17.32
CA ARG A 101 -22.29 -4.32 -17.77
C ARG A 101 -22.19 -3.83 -19.21
N ARG A 102 -20.99 -3.38 -19.64
CA ARG A 102 -20.76 -2.97 -21.04
C ARG A 102 -20.82 -4.14 -22.02
N ARG A 103 -20.35 -5.33 -21.62
CA ARG A 103 -20.44 -6.56 -22.43
C ARG A 103 -21.86 -7.12 -22.49
N SER A 104 -22.68 -6.90 -21.47
CA SER A 104 -24.08 -7.31 -21.38
C SER A 104 -25.07 -6.25 -21.87
N GLY A 105 -24.60 -5.13 -22.45
CA GLY A 105 -25.44 -4.17 -23.15
C GLY A 105 -25.99 -4.76 -24.45
N PRO A 106 -27.11 -4.24 -25.00
CA PRO A 106 -27.80 -4.86 -26.13
C PRO A 106 -26.97 -4.73 -27.41
N MET A 107 -26.19 -5.77 -27.73
CA MET A 107 -25.70 -6.06 -29.08
C MET A 107 -26.39 -7.33 -29.55
N ALA A 108 -27.68 -7.23 -29.84
CA ALA A 108 -28.45 -8.28 -30.50
C ALA A 108 -29.64 -7.67 -31.26
N ARG A 109 -29.36 -6.96 -32.35
CA ARG A 109 -30.28 -6.89 -33.50
C ARG A 109 -29.44 -6.96 -34.77
N SER A 110 -29.19 -8.18 -35.22
CA SER A 110 -28.86 -8.43 -36.62
C SER A 110 -30.01 -7.89 -37.47
N LEU A 111 -29.73 -6.91 -38.31
CA LEU A 111 -30.64 -6.52 -39.39
C LEU A 111 -30.58 -7.64 -40.44
N HIS A 112 -31.53 -8.57 -40.37
CA HIS A 112 -31.92 -9.36 -41.53
C HIS A 112 -32.90 -8.52 -42.34
N THR A 113 -32.40 -7.81 -43.34
CA THR A 113 -33.22 -7.36 -44.47
C THR A 113 -33.17 -8.47 -45.50
N GLY A 114 -34.19 -9.33 -45.50
CA GLY A 114 -34.47 -10.19 -46.64
C GLY A 114 -34.96 -9.33 -47.80
N SER A 115 -34.31 -9.47 -48.95
CA SER A 115 -34.79 -8.95 -50.23
C SER A 115 -35.46 -10.09 -51.00
N LEU A 116 -36.76 -9.86 -51.26
CA LEU A 116 -37.63 -10.29 -52.37
C LEU A 116 -37.47 -11.71 -52.93
#